data_AF-A0A0L6WQW7-F1
#
_entry.id   AF-A0A0L6WQW7-F1
#
_cell.length_a   1.000
_cell.length_b   1.000
_cell.length_c   1.000
_cell.angle_alpha   90.00
_cell.angle_beta   90.00
_cell.angle_gamma   90.00
#
_symmetry.space_group_name_H-M   'P 1'
#
loop_
_entity.id
_entity.type
_entity.pdbx_description
1 polymer ?
#
loop_
_entity_poly.entity_id
_entity_poly.type
_entity_poly.pdbx_seq_one_letter_code
_entity_poly.pdbx_strand_id
1 'polypeptide(L)'
;FAARYKNKSRQVNELEDYFKLSPESFNHCDPLQWWFKRRALYPTLYCLARDILAIPGSAVAVERIFSGGRDTLLLHRASLHPETIRMLMIVKQRLKSA
;
A
#
# COMPACT_ATOMS: atom_id res chain seq x y z
N PHE A 1 3.49 -4.61 -16.56
CA PHE A 1 2.96 -3.67 -15.56
C PHE A 1 1.76 -2.80 -16.02
N ALA A 2 1.28 -2.86 -17.28
CA ALA A 2 0.22 -1.95 -17.76
C ALA A 2 -1.12 -2.61 -18.17
N ALA A 3 -1.35 -3.90 -17.88
CA ALA A 3 -2.48 -4.64 -18.45
C ALA A 3 -3.82 -4.50 -17.67
N ARG A 4 -3.84 -3.81 -16.52
CA ARG A 4 -5.03 -3.73 -15.65
C ARG A 4 -5.99 -2.57 -15.96
N TYR A 5 -5.60 -1.62 -16.81
CA TYR A 5 -6.44 -0.47 -17.15
C TYR A 5 -7.20 -0.70 -18.46
N LYS A 6 -8.10 -1.68 -18.46
CA LYS A 6 -9.17 -1.74 -19.47
C LYS A 6 -10.50 -1.64 -18.75
N ASN A 7 -11.08 -0.45 -18.74
CA ASN A 7 -12.53 -0.36 -18.74
C ASN A 7 -12.99 0.78 -19.64
N LYS A 8 -13.85 0.42 -20.59
CA LYS A 8 -14.39 1.28 -21.63
C LYS A 8 -15.83 1.59 -21.23
N SER A 9 -16.05 2.70 -20.54
CA SER A 9 -17.41 3.21 -20.27
C SER A 9 -17.41 4.73 -20.28
N ARG A 10 -18.21 5.29 -21.21
CA ARG A 10 -18.76 6.65 -21.30
C ARG A 10 -17.97 7.73 -20.54
N GLN A 11 -17.19 8.53 -21.28
CA GLN A 11 -16.40 9.68 -20.82
C GLN A 11 -17.29 10.74 -20.14
N VAL A 12 -17.66 10.52 -18.88
CA VAL A 12 -17.73 11.63 -17.94
C VAL A 12 -16.31 11.77 -17.43
N ASN A 13 -15.74 12.96 -17.55
CA ASN A 13 -14.35 13.18 -17.17
C ASN A 13 -14.27 13.15 -15.63
N GLU A 14 -14.09 11.96 -15.04
CA GLU A 14 -14.00 11.73 -13.58
C GLU A 14 -13.06 12.76 -12.92
N LEU A 15 -11.98 13.11 -13.64
CA LEU A 15 -10.98 14.08 -13.21
C LEU A 15 -11.52 15.50 -13.10
N GLU A 16 -12.30 15.96 -14.08
CA GLU A 16 -12.90 17.30 -14.04
C GLU A 16 -13.94 17.41 -12.93
N ASP A 17 -14.72 16.35 -12.70
CA ASP A 17 -15.69 16.31 -11.62
C ASP A 17 -15.00 16.33 -10.26
N TYR A 18 -13.94 15.52 -10.09
CA TYR A 18 -13.11 15.52 -8.89
C TYR A 18 -12.52 16.91 -8.60
N PHE A 19 -12.02 17.62 -9.60
CA PHE A 19 -11.44 18.96 -9.42
C PHE A 19 -12.48 20.04 -9.10
N LYS A 20 -13.77 19.80 -9.35
CA LYS A 20 -14.85 20.73 -8.95
C LYS A 20 -15.27 20.55 -7.50
N LEU A 21 -14.91 19.43 -6.86
CA LEU A 21 -15.23 19.20 -5.45
C LEU A 21 -14.49 20.18 -4.55
N SER A 22 -15.18 20.65 -3.51
CA SER A 22 -14.52 21.41 -2.45
C SER A 22 -13.54 20.51 -1.68
N PRO A 23 -12.30 20.96 -1.40
CA PRO A 23 -11.34 20.18 -0.63
C PRO A 23 -11.89 19.86 0.76
N GLU A 24 -11.93 18.57 1.11
CA GLU A 24 -12.21 18.14 2.48
C GLU A 24 -10.92 18.21 3.32
N SER A 25 -11.02 18.62 4.58
CA SER A 25 -9.85 18.68 5.47
C SER A 25 -9.36 17.28 5.85
N PHE A 26 -8.05 17.04 5.77
CA PHE A 26 -7.42 15.78 6.17
C PHE A 26 -7.63 15.41 7.66
N ASN A 27 -7.92 16.38 8.52
CA ASN A 27 -8.16 16.15 9.95
C ASN A 27 -9.47 15.39 10.24
N HIS A 28 -10.42 15.41 9.30
CA HIS A 28 -11.75 14.83 9.49
C HIS A 28 -12.03 13.67 8.53
N CYS A 29 -11.09 13.36 7.63
CA CYS A 29 -11.33 12.38 6.57
C CYS A 29 -10.07 11.56 6.28
N ASP A 30 -10.17 10.24 6.49
CA ASP A 30 -9.16 9.30 6.02
C ASP A 30 -9.24 9.18 4.48
N PRO A 31 -8.17 9.50 3.74
CA PRO A 31 -8.14 9.43 2.27
C PRO A 31 -8.52 8.04 1.74
N LEU A 32 -8.13 6.95 2.42
CA LEU A 32 -8.48 5.59 1.98
C LEU A 32 -9.98 5.35 2.07
N GLN A 33 -10.60 5.76 3.18
CA GLN A 33 -12.05 5.67 3.37
C GLN A 33 -12.81 6.58 2.41
N TRP A 34 -12.27 7.78 2.14
CA TRP A 34 -12.86 8.72 1.20
C TRP A 34 -12.96 8.13 -0.21
N TRP A 35 -11.85 7.58 -0.72
CA TRP A 35 -11.78 6.92 -2.02
C TRP A 35 -12.65 5.67 -2.06
N PHE A 36 -12.65 4.87 -0.99
CA PHE A 36 -13.47 3.66 -0.91
C PHE A 36 -14.97 3.94 -1.01
N LYS A 37 -15.46 4.98 -0.31
CA LYS A 37 -16.87 5.41 -0.37
C LYS A 37 -17.27 5.89 -1.77
N ARG A 38 -16.33 6.46 -2.53
CA ARG A 38 -16.56 7.04 -3.86
C ARG A 38 -16.14 6.16 -5.03
N ARG A 39 -15.75 4.90 -4.79
CA ARG A 39 -15.31 3.95 -5.81
C ARG A 39 -16.29 3.72 -6.96
N ALA A 40 -17.60 3.88 -6.69
CA ALA A 40 -18.64 3.73 -7.70
C ALA A 40 -18.79 4.99 -8.58
N LEU A 41 -18.49 6.16 -8.02
CA LEU A 41 -18.52 7.45 -8.72
C LEU A 41 -17.24 7.66 -9.55
N TYR A 42 -16.09 7.26 -9.00
CA TYR A 42 -14.79 7.43 -9.63
C TYR A 42 -14.04 6.09 -9.73
N PRO A 43 -14.51 5.12 -10.54
CA PRO A 43 -13.90 3.80 -10.61
C PRO A 43 -12.45 3.84 -11.12
N THR A 44 -12.13 4.74 -12.04
CA THR A 44 -10.79 4.87 -12.61
C THR A 44 -9.85 5.58 -11.64
N LEU A 45 -10.28 6.73 -11.09
CA LEU A 45 -9.48 7.47 -10.11
C LEU A 45 -9.30 6.68 -8.80
N TYR A 46 -10.31 5.91 -8.37
CA TYR A 46 -10.18 5.03 -7.21
C TYR A 46 -9.06 4.00 -7.38
N CYS A 47 -8.95 3.38 -8.56
CA CYS A 47 -7.87 2.43 -8.84
C CYS A 47 -6.50 3.11 -8.74
N LEU A 48 -6.36 4.30 -9.33
CA LEU A 48 -5.14 5.09 -9.26
C LEU A 48 -4.81 5.50 -7.82
N ALA A 49 -5.78 6.04 -7.09
CA ALA A 49 -5.61 6.49 -5.72
C ALA A 49 -5.22 5.34 -4.78
N ARG A 50 -5.84 4.16 -4.94
CA ARG A 50 -5.47 2.96 -4.18
C ARG A 50 -4.01 2.58 -4.43
N ASP A 51 -3.57 2.61 -5.69
CA ASP A 51 -2.21 2.20 -6.05
C ASP A 51 -1.18 3.23 -5.51
N ILE A 52 -1.49 4.53 -5.52
CA ILE A 52 -0.64 5.60 -4.98
C ILE A 52 -0.59 5.57 -3.44
N LEU A 53 -1.75 5.49 -2.78
CA LEU A 53 -1.85 5.52 -1.31
C LEU A 53 -1.28 4.27 -0.65
N ALA A 54 -1.10 3.17 -1.40
CA ALA A 54 -0.43 1.98 -0.90
C ALA A 54 1.10 2.14 -0.78
N ILE A 55 1.68 3.20 -1.37
CA ILE A 55 3.11 3.46 -1.31
C ILE A 55 3.43 4.07 0.05
N PRO A 56 4.28 3.43 0.88
CA PRO A 56 4.67 4.00 2.17
C PRO A 56 5.47 5.29 1.94
N GLY A 57 5.16 6.34 2.70
CA GLY A 57 5.84 7.63 2.60
C GLY A 57 7.31 7.63 3.07
N SER A 58 7.78 6.53 3.68
CA SER A 58 9.18 6.37 4.08
C SER A 58 9.62 4.90 4.09
N ALA A 59 10.93 4.68 4.02
CA ALA A 59 11.52 3.35 4.16
C ALA A 59 11.57 2.84 5.61
N VAL A 60 11.13 3.64 6.59
CA VAL A 60 11.25 3.34 8.03
C VAL A 60 10.60 2.01 8.40
N ALA A 61 9.47 1.65 7.76
CA ALA A 61 8.82 0.36 7.99
C ALA A 61 9.71 -0.82 7.58
N VAL A 62 10.42 -0.68 6.47
CA VAL A 62 11.34 -1.69 5.94
C VAL A 62 12.59 -1.76 6.81
N GLU A 63 13.14 -0.62 7.22
CA GLU A 63 14.28 -0.54 8.15
C GLU A 63 13.97 -1.16 9.53
N ARG A 64 12.74 -1.00 10.03
CA ARG A 64 12.28 -1.65 11.27
C ARG A 64 12.25 -3.17 11.14
N ILE A 65 11.84 -3.69 9.99
CA ILE A 65 11.85 -5.14 9.71
C ILE A 65 13.29 -5.66 9.65
N PHE A 66 14.19 -4.93 8.98
CA PHE A 66 15.60 -5.31 8.88
C PHE A 66 16.37 -5.19 10.19
N SER A 67 16.11 -4.17 11.00
CA SER A 67 16.73 -4.02 12.32
C SER A 67 16.32 -5.16 13.26
N GLY A 68 15.03 -5.50 13.34
CA GLY A 68 14.56 -6.68 14.09
C GLY A 68 14.97 -8.03 13.47
N GLY A 69 15.43 -8.03 12.22
CA GLY A 69 16.06 -9.16 11.57
C GLY A 69 17.34 -9.59 12.29
N ARG A 70 18.14 -8.64 12.79
CA ARG A 70 19.39 -8.95 13.52
C ARG A 70 19.13 -9.77 14.79
N ASP A 71 18.09 -9.45 15.54
CA ASP A 71 17.69 -10.23 16.74
C ASP A 71 17.20 -11.63 16.37
N THR A 72 16.62 -11.79 15.17
CA THR A 72 16.16 -13.09 14.65
C THR A 72 17.32 -13.94 14.13
N LEU A 73 18.43 -13.27 13.77
CA LEU A 73 19.65 -13.81 13.17
C LEU A 73 20.82 -13.85 14.17
N LEU A 74 20.52 -14.06 15.47
CA LEU A 74 21.53 -14.34 16.49
C LEU A 74 22.59 -15.32 15.96
N LEU A 75 23.85 -15.11 16.36
CA LEU A 75 25.07 -15.77 15.82
C LEU A 75 24.93 -17.29 15.57
N HIS A 76 24.13 -17.99 16.37
CA HIS A 76 23.81 -19.42 16.24
C HIS A 76 23.05 -19.80 14.95
N ARG A 77 22.41 -18.84 14.27
CA ARG A 77 21.65 -19.04 13.01
C ARG A 77 22.36 -18.47 11.78
N ALA A 78 23.59 -17.97 11.91
CA ALA A 78 24.39 -17.45 10.80
C ALA A 78 24.76 -18.53 9.76
N SER A 79 24.62 -19.82 10.09
CA SER A 79 24.80 -20.95 9.17
C SER A 79 23.58 -21.24 8.27
N LEU A 80 22.47 -20.51 8.41
CA LEU A 80 21.29 -20.71 7.57
C LEU A 80 21.50 -20.14 6.17
N HIS A 81 21.01 -20.86 5.17
CA HIS A 81 20.98 -20.35 3.80
C HIS A 81 20.18 -19.03 3.73
N PRO A 82 20.64 -18.01 2.97
CA PRO A 82 19.97 -16.71 2.87
C PRO A 82 18.48 -16.78 2.54
N GLU A 83 18.09 -17.79 1.77
CA GLU A 83 16.68 -18.00 1.42
C GLU A 83 15.82 -18.44 2.62
N THR A 84 16.38 -19.25 3.52
CA THR A 84 15.70 -19.65 4.77
C THR A 84 15.50 -18.45 5.68
N ILE A 85 16.50 -17.55 5.73
CA ILE A 85 16.44 -16.30 6.49
C ILE A 85 15.32 -15.40 5.96
N ARG A 86 15.24 -15.21 4.63
CA ARG A 86 14.18 -14.44 3.97
C ARG A 86 12.80 -14.97 4.37
N MET A 87 12.59 -16.28 4.26
CA MET A 87 11.32 -16.91 4.59
C MET A 87 10.95 -16.73 6.07
N LEU A 88 11.91 -16.90 6.99
CA LEU A 88 11.69 -16.67 8.42
C LEU A 88 11.29 -15.22 8.72
N MET A 89 11.94 -14.24 8.09
CA MET A 89 11.60 -12.82 8.26
C MET A 89 10.18 -12.52 7.76
N ILE A 90 9.77 -13.07 6.61
CA ILE A 90 8.42 -12.90 6.06
C ILE A 90 7.37 -13.52 6.98
N VAL A 91 7.58 -14.78 7.42
CA VAL A 91 6.63 -15.48 8.31
C VAL A 91 6.49 -14.75 9.64
N LYS A 92 7.61 -14.33 10.25
CA LYS A 92 7.60 -13.55 11.49
C LYS A 92 6.84 -12.23 11.35
N GLN A 93 7.04 -11.52 10.24
CA GLN A 93 6.31 -10.27 9.99
C GLN A 93 4.80 -10.53 9.80
N ARG A 94 4.43 -11.58 9.04
CA ARG A 94 3.04 -11.98 8.83
C ARG A 94 2.32 -12.31 10.15
N LEU A 95 2.97 -13.06 11.03
CA LEU A 95 2.44 -13.42 12.36
C LEU A 95 2.28 -12.21 13.28
N LYS A 96 3.11 -11.17 13.14
CA LYS A 96 2.96 -9.91 13.89
C LYS A 96 1.82 -9.02 13.38
N SER A 97 1.44 -9.18 12.13
CA SER A 97 0.40 -8.37 11.46
C SER A 97 -0.99 -9.04 11.44
N ALA A 98 -1.09 -10.26 11.95
CA ALA A 98 -2.35 -10.99 12.13
C ALA A 98 -2.93 -10.71 13.52
#